data_AF-A0A953WG61-F1
#
_entry.id   AF-A0A953WG61-F1
#
_cell.length_a   1.000
_cell.length_b   1.000
_cell.length_c   1.000
_cell.angle_alpha   90.00
_cell.angle_beta   90.00
_cell.angle_gamma   90.00
#
_symmetry.space_group_name_H-M   'P 1'
#
loop_
_entity.id
_entity.type
_entity.pdbx_description
1 polymer ?
#
loop_
_entity_poly.entity_id
_entity_poly.type
_entity_poly.pdbx_seq_one_letter_code
_entity_poly.pdbx_strand_id
1 'polypeptide(L)'
;MKDRGKTPIVSDERIIALIETYGSDISAYPEAEQGAAARRMAEAPGLFAQALEEARRLDDVLNLVPEVDVPASLRNSLIAGAPKAARTGRAQTGFSRFLPGWLPAGAVASLVMGLLIGVNVSLPASVANADTNDEADAVMYAALGFGNYELMNEAAE
;
A
#
# COMPACT_ATOMS: atom_id res chain seq x y z
N MET A 1 2.87 -11.86 -27.59
CA MET A 1 3.24 -12.77 -26.49
C MET A 1 3.17 -11.94 -25.21
N LYS A 2 2.25 -12.31 -24.31
CA LYS A 2 1.84 -11.54 -23.13
C LYS A 2 3.00 -11.52 -22.13
N ASP A 3 3.41 -10.33 -21.70
CA ASP A 3 4.52 -10.15 -20.77
C ASP A 3 4.21 -10.94 -19.49
N ARG A 4 5.01 -11.98 -19.24
CA ARG A 4 4.86 -12.81 -18.05
C ARG A 4 5.44 -11.99 -16.92
N GLY A 5 4.55 -11.33 -16.19
CA GLY A 5 4.89 -10.48 -15.05
C GLY A 5 5.96 -11.12 -14.20
N LYS A 6 7.01 -10.36 -13.89
CA LYS A 6 8.09 -10.79 -13.00
C LYS A 6 7.45 -11.32 -11.72
N THR A 7 7.45 -12.64 -11.60
CA THR A 7 7.16 -13.39 -10.39
C THR A 7 7.89 -12.67 -9.25
N PRO A 8 7.19 -12.04 -8.29
CA PRO A 8 7.87 -11.42 -7.15
C PRO A 8 8.72 -12.52 -6.50
N ILE A 9 10.02 -12.27 -6.42
CA ILE A 9 10.99 -13.19 -5.81
C ILE A 9 11.06 -12.77 -4.35
N VAL A 10 10.69 -13.69 -3.46
CA VAL A 10 10.84 -13.51 -2.01
C VAL A 10 12.09 -14.28 -1.60
N SER A 11 12.98 -13.63 -0.84
CA SER A 11 14.19 -14.27 -0.33
C SER A 11 13.87 -15.29 0.75
N ASP A 12 14.80 -16.23 0.97
CA ASP A 12 14.63 -17.29 1.98
C ASP A 12 14.49 -16.71 3.39
N GLU A 13 15.30 -15.70 3.71
CA GLU A 13 15.23 -14.94 4.96
C GLU A 13 13.86 -14.29 5.16
N ARG A 14 13.28 -13.74 4.09
CA ARG A 14 11.95 -13.15 4.15
C ARG A 14 10.88 -14.21 4.40
N ILE A 15 11.02 -15.40 3.84
CA ILE A 15 10.08 -16.51 4.13
C ILE A 15 10.18 -16.95 5.59
N ILE A 16 11.38 -17.04 6.14
CA ILE A 16 11.56 -17.37 7.56
C ILE A 16 10.88 -16.31 8.44
N ALA A 17 11.08 -15.03 8.14
CA ALA A 17 10.41 -13.94 8.86
C ALA A 17 8.88 -14.00 8.75
N LEU A 18 8.34 -14.40 7.59
CA LEU A 18 6.90 -14.59 7.41
C LEU A 18 6.37 -15.75 8.28
N ILE A 19 7.08 -16.87 8.32
CA ILE A 19 6.72 -18.03 9.16
C ILE A 19 6.74 -17.64 10.64
N GLU A 20 7.77 -16.90 11.09
CA GLU A 20 7.87 -16.45 12.48
C GLU A 20 6.78 -15.45 12.87
N THR A 21 6.35 -14.59 11.94
CA THR A 21 5.37 -13.52 12.22
C THR A 21 3.93 -13.99 12.11
N TYR A 22 3.63 -14.79 11.09
CA TYR A 22 2.26 -15.16 10.71
C TYR A 22 1.95 -16.65 10.91
N GLY A 23 2.95 -17.45 11.29
CA GLY A 23 2.79 -18.88 11.53
C GLY A 23 2.85 -19.73 10.26
N SER A 24 2.30 -20.93 10.37
CA SER A 24 2.38 -21.94 9.30
C SER A 24 1.38 -21.75 8.16
N ASP A 25 0.38 -20.89 8.35
CA ASP A 25 -0.66 -20.62 7.35
C ASP A 25 -0.25 -19.52 6.37
N ILE A 26 -0.08 -19.89 5.10
CA ILE A 26 0.25 -18.98 4.01
C ILE A 26 -0.87 -17.97 3.76
N SER A 27 -2.13 -18.32 4.07
CA SER A 27 -3.28 -17.43 3.87
C SER A 27 -3.23 -16.18 4.77
N ALA A 28 -2.52 -16.27 5.90
CA ALA A 28 -2.31 -15.16 6.82
C ALA A 28 -1.22 -14.18 6.36
N TYR A 29 -0.42 -14.53 5.33
CA TYR A 29 0.69 -13.69 4.88
C TYR A 29 0.16 -12.47 4.08
N PRO A 30 0.95 -11.39 3.97
CA PRO A 30 0.60 -10.26 3.13
C PRO A 30 0.28 -10.69 1.68
N GLU A 31 -0.83 -10.22 1.11
CA GLU A 31 -1.35 -10.68 -0.19
C GLU A 31 -0.32 -10.59 -1.32
N ALA A 32 0.52 -9.56 -1.31
CA ALA A 32 1.58 -9.35 -2.30
C ALA A 32 2.64 -10.48 -2.29
N GLU A 33 2.81 -11.16 -1.15
CA GLU A 33 3.87 -12.14 -0.90
C GLU A 33 3.35 -13.59 -0.89
N GLN A 34 2.05 -13.83 -0.71
CA GLN A 34 1.45 -15.18 -0.64
C GLN A 34 1.84 -16.07 -1.84
N GLY A 35 1.64 -15.55 -3.06
CA GLY A 35 1.94 -16.31 -4.28
C GLY A 35 3.44 -16.59 -4.48
N ALA A 36 4.31 -15.71 -3.98
CA ALA A 36 5.75 -15.89 -4.04
C ALA A 36 6.26 -16.87 -2.99
N ALA A 37 5.78 -16.75 -1.75
CA ALA A 37 6.08 -17.65 -0.65
C ALA A 37 5.64 -19.09 -0.99
N ALA A 38 4.42 -19.28 -1.50
CA ALA A 38 3.91 -20.59 -1.89
C ALA A 38 4.79 -21.28 -2.95
N ARG A 39 5.21 -20.54 -3.99
CA ARG A 39 6.11 -21.06 -5.03
C ARG A 39 7.46 -21.45 -4.45
N ARG A 40 8.07 -20.56 -3.68
CA ARG A 40 9.43 -20.75 -3.14
C ARG A 40 9.48 -21.88 -2.10
N MET A 41 8.45 -22.03 -1.28
CA MET A 41 8.28 -23.17 -0.36
C MET A 41 8.08 -24.49 -1.11
N ALA A 42 7.38 -24.49 -2.24
CA ALA A 42 7.22 -25.68 -3.07
C ALA A 42 8.51 -26.09 -3.80
N GLU A 43 9.35 -25.11 -4.18
CA GLU A 43 10.64 -25.36 -4.83
C GLU A 43 11.68 -25.98 -3.88
N ALA A 44 11.68 -25.60 -2.60
CA ALA A 44 12.62 -26.17 -1.61
C ALA A 44 11.93 -26.41 -0.24
N PRO A 45 11.09 -27.46 -0.14
CA PRO A 45 10.35 -27.74 1.09
C PRO A 45 11.27 -28.03 2.29
N GLY A 46 12.45 -28.61 2.04
CA GLY A 46 13.40 -28.97 3.09
C GLY A 46 14.03 -27.78 3.81
N LEU A 47 14.18 -26.63 3.16
CA LEU A 47 14.83 -25.45 3.77
C LEU A 47 13.95 -24.82 4.86
N PHE A 48 12.63 -24.88 4.70
CA PHE A 48 11.69 -24.24 5.61
C PHE A 48 10.99 -25.26 6.54
N ALA A 49 11.25 -26.56 6.36
CA ALA A 49 10.55 -27.63 7.08
C ALA A 49 10.61 -27.47 8.59
N GLN A 50 11.79 -27.15 9.15
CA GLN A 50 11.96 -26.97 10.59
C GLN A 50 11.19 -25.76 11.11
N ALA A 51 11.29 -24.60 10.43
CA ALA A 51 10.58 -23.39 10.82
C ALA A 51 9.06 -23.57 10.75
N LEU A 52 8.56 -24.22 9.70
CA LEU A 52 7.13 -24.53 9.58
C LEU A 52 6.68 -25.54 10.64
N GLU A 53 7.50 -26.53 10.99
CA GLU A 53 7.13 -27.50 12.02
C GLU A 53 7.01 -26.83 13.40
N GLU A 54 7.94 -25.95 13.73
CA GLU A 54 7.87 -25.20 14.98
C GLU A 54 6.65 -24.26 15.02
N ALA A 55 6.38 -23.56 13.92
CA ALA A 55 5.17 -22.74 13.79
C ALA A 55 3.89 -23.58 13.93
N ARG A 56 3.80 -24.75 13.28
CA ARG A 56 2.64 -25.66 13.41
C ARG A 56 2.43 -26.12 14.85
N ARG A 57 3.50 -26.45 15.58
CA ARG A 57 3.36 -26.86 16.99
C ARG A 57 2.78 -25.74 17.85
N LEU A 58 3.19 -24.50 17.61
CA LEU A 58 2.62 -23.34 18.30
C LEU A 58 1.14 -23.15 17.92
N ASP A 59 0.82 -23.20 16.62
CA ASP A 59 -0.54 -23.09 16.11
C ASP A 59 -1.46 -24.18 16.70
N ASP A 60 -0.96 -25.42 16.81
CA ASP A 60 -1.69 -26.55 17.40
C ASP A 60 -1.99 -26.32 18.90
N VAL A 61 -1.04 -25.75 19.65
CA VAL A 61 -1.25 -25.39 21.06
C VAL A 61 -2.30 -24.28 21.18
N LEU A 62 -2.27 -23.28 20.29
CA LEU A 62 -3.26 -22.20 20.27
C LEU A 62 -4.65 -22.69 19.87
N ASN A 63 -4.74 -23.69 18.98
CA ASN A 63 -6.00 -24.31 18.57
C ASN A 63 -6.68 -25.14 19.67
N LEU A 64 -6.00 -25.44 20.79
CA LEU A 64 -6.63 -26.04 21.96
C LEU A 64 -7.57 -25.07 22.68
N VAL A 65 -7.44 -23.76 22.43
CA VAL A 65 -8.32 -22.75 22.99
C VAL A 65 -9.69 -22.87 22.30
N PRO A 66 -10.78 -23.12 23.03
CA PRO A 66 -12.11 -23.23 22.44
C PRO A 66 -12.47 -21.96 21.68
N GLU A 67 -13.02 -22.14 20.48
CA GLU A 67 -13.53 -21.02 19.70
C GLU A 67 -14.70 -20.37 20.47
N VAL A 68 -14.60 -19.07 20.72
CA VAL A 68 -15.65 -18.32 21.41
C VAL A 68 -16.73 -17.97 20.40
N ASP A 69 -17.88 -18.63 20.51
CA ASP A 69 -19.04 -18.27 19.70
C ASP A 69 -19.55 -16.88 20.11
N VAL A 70 -19.40 -15.91 19.21
CA VAL A 70 -19.76 -14.50 19.49
C VAL A 70 -21.27 -14.33 19.32
N PRO A 71 -22.03 -14.00 20.38
CA PRO A 71 -23.47 -13.88 20.29
C PRO A 71 -23.85 -12.79 19.28
N ALA A 72 -24.84 -13.09 18.43
CA ALA A 72 -25.28 -12.20 17.37
C ALA A 72 -25.73 -10.82 17.90
N SER A 73 -26.27 -10.76 19.12
CA SER A 73 -26.63 -9.51 19.80
C SER A 73 -25.42 -8.60 20.05
N LEU A 74 -24.29 -9.16 20.50
CA LEU A 74 -23.06 -8.40 20.74
C LEU A 74 -22.49 -7.88 19.42
N ARG A 75 -22.42 -8.73 18.40
CA ARG A 75 -22.01 -8.33 17.04
C ARG A 75 -22.85 -7.16 16.52
N ASN A 76 -24.17 -7.26 16.64
CA ASN A 76 -25.09 -6.22 16.19
C ASN A 76 -24.93 -4.92 16.99
N SER A 77 -24.72 -4.99 18.31
CA SER A 77 -24.47 -3.81 19.13
C SER A 77 -23.16 -3.10 18.77
N LEU A 78 -22.09 -3.85 18.47
CA LEU A 78 -20.81 -3.30 18.03
C LEU A 78 -20.94 -2.61 16.67
N ILE A 79 -21.63 -3.25 15.71
CA ILE A 79 -21.90 -2.65 14.40
C ILE A 79 -22.76 -1.39 14.54
N ALA A 80 -23.76 -1.40 15.42
CA ALA A 80 -24.61 -0.24 15.66
C ALA A 80 -23.85 0.92 16.33
N GLY A 81 -22.86 0.61 17.18
CA GLY A 81 -22.00 1.56 17.87
C GLY A 81 -20.79 2.05 17.06
N ALA A 82 -20.49 1.41 15.92
CA ALA A 82 -19.40 1.85 15.05
C ALA A 82 -19.64 3.29 14.56
N PRO A 83 -18.59 4.14 14.53
CA PRO A 83 -18.71 5.51 14.04
C PRO A 83 -19.20 5.49 12.60
N LYS A 84 -20.46 5.92 12.40
CA LYS A 84 -21.05 6.02 11.07
C LYS A 84 -20.35 7.16 10.34
N ALA A 85 -19.83 6.88 9.15
CA ALA A 85 -19.31 7.91 8.27
C ALA A 85 -20.35 9.05 8.16
N ALA A 86 -19.91 10.29 8.41
CA ALA A 86 -20.77 11.45 8.31
C ALA A 86 -21.42 11.44 6.92
N ARG A 87 -22.76 11.42 6.87
CA ARG A 87 -23.49 11.56 5.61
C ARG A 87 -23.15 12.93 5.04
N THR A 88 -22.23 12.97 4.09
CA THR A 88 -22.00 14.15 3.27
C THR A 88 -23.32 14.43 2.55
N GLY A 89 -23.90 15.59 2.87
CA GLY A 89 -25.27 15.92 2.51
C GLY A 89 -25.51 15.82 1.00
N ARG A 90 -26.61 15.14 0.66
CA ARG A 90 -27.49 15.34 -0.49
C ARG A 90 -26.78 15.63 -1.82
N ALA A 91 -26.82 14.63 -2.72
CA ALA A 91 -26.47 14.77 -4.12
C ALA A 91 -27.18 15.99 -4.74
N GLN A 92 -26.40 17.05 -5.00
CA GLN A 92 -26.74 18.03 -6.03
C GLN A 92 -26.61 17.32 -7.37
N THR A 93 -27.75 17.13 -8.00
CA THR A 93 -27.89 16.67 -9.38
C THR A 93 -27.08 17.53 -10.34
N GLY A 94 -26.39 16.88 -11.29
CA GLY A 94 -25.99 17.49 -12.56
C GLY A 94 -24.48 17.65 -12.78
N PHE A 95 -23.91 18.79 -12.40
CA PHE A 95 -22.56 19.20 -12.86
C PHE A 95 -21.69 19.94 -11.84
N SER A 96 -22.13 20.18 -10.59
CA SER A 96 -21.26 20.77 -9.55
C SER A 96 -20.28 19.77 -8.91
N ARG A 97 -20.19 18.53 -9.44
CA ARG A 97 -19.53 17.37 -8.83
C ARG A 97 -18.00 17.31 -8.98
N PHE A 98 -17.40 18.11 -9.85
CA PHE A 98 -16.01 17.90 -10.32
C PHE A 98 -15.07 19.10 -10.18
N LEU A 99 -15.49 20.21 -9.56
CA LEU A 99 -14.60 21.37 -9.36
C LEU A 99 -14.50 21.76 -7.89
N PRO A 100 -13.32 21.66 -7.27
CA PRO A 100 -13.02 22.37 -6.04
C PRO A 100 -13.06 23.88 -6.29
N GLY A 101 -13.85 24.61 -5.49
CA GLY A 101 -14.06 26.06 -5.60
C GLY A 101 -12.84 26.96 -5.31
N TRP A 102 -11.65 26.37 -5.23
CA TRP A 102 -10.38 27.06 -5.00
C TRP A 102 -9.39 26.92 -6.18
N LEU A 103 -9.74 26.16 -7.23
CA LEU A 103 -8.90 25.96 -8.42
C LEU A 103 -9.17 27.05 -9.47
N PRO A 104 -8.16 27.84 -9.90
CA PRO A 104 -8.32 28.74 -11.04
C PRO A 104 -8.55 27.90 -12.30
N ALA A 105 -9.59 28.22 -13.08
CA ALA A 105 -10.07 27.42 -14.22
C ALA A 105 -9.02 27.12 -15.31
N GLY A 106 -7.87 27.80 -15.31
CA GLY A 106 -6.75 27.52 -16.23
C GLY A 106 -5.89 26.29 -15.88
N ALA A 107 -5.92 25.81 -14.62
CA ALA A 107 -5.03 24.73 -14.15
C ALA A 107 -5.45 23.32 -14.62
N VAL A 108 -6.74 23.11 -14.94
CA VAL A 108 -7.23 21.79 -15.39
C VAL A 108 -6.96 21.58 -16.88
N ALA A 109 -6.87 22.65 -17.68
CA ALA A 109 -6.61 22.57 -19.11
C ALA A 109 -5.20 22.01 -19.42
N SER A 110 -4.19 22.38 -18.64
CA SER A 110 -2.83 21.84 -18.79
C SER A 110 -2.72 20.37 -18.38
N LEU A 111 -3.45 19.93 -17.35
CA LEU A 111 -3.51 18.52 -16.94
C LEU A 111 -4.19 17.65 -17.99
N VAL A 112 -5.27 18.13 -18.61
CA VAL A 112 -5.97 17.40 -19.68
C VAL A 112 -5.13 17.34 -20.96
N MET A 113 -4.47 18.45 -21.35
CA MET A 113 -3.59 18.44 -22.53
C MET A 113 -2.35 17.56 -22.31
N GLY A 114 -1.77 17.59 -21.10
CA GLY A 114 -0.65 16.72 -20.71
C GLY A 114 -1.01 15.24 -20.65
N LEU A 115 -2.22 14.89 -20.14
CA LEU A 115 -2.72 13.51 -20.12
C LEU A 115 -2.97 12.96 -21.53
N LEU A 116 -3.51 13.78 -22.45
CA LEU A 116 -3.80 13.36 -23.81
C LEU A 116 -2.53 13.13 -24.65
N ILE A 117 -1.50 13.97 -24.44
CA ILE A 117 -0.18 13.77 -25.05
C ILE A 117 0.53 12.56 -24.42
N GLY A 118 0.42 12.37 -23.10
CA GLY A 118 1.11 11.28 -22.38
C GLY A 118 0.54 9.88 -22.61
N VAL A 119 -0.77 9.74 -22.85
CA VAL A 119 -1.40 8.41 -23.06
C VAL A 119 -1.28 7.91 -24.50
N ASN A 120 -1.21 8.81 -25.49
CA ASN A 120 -0.97 8.41 -26.89
C ASN A 120 0.51 8.22 -27.21
N VAL A 121 1.40 8.77 -26.40
CA VAL A 121 2.84 8.57 -26.51
C VAL A 121 3.28 7.59 -25.44
N SER A 122 2.98 6.31 -25.65
CA SER A 122 3.81 5.24 -25.12
C SER A 122 5.25 5.48 -25.56
N LEU A 123 6.02 6.08 -24.63
CA LEU A 123 7.45 6.37 -24.59
C LEU A 123 8.06 7.14 -25.77
N PRO A 124 8.83 8.20 -25.46
CA PRO A 124 10.25 8.09 -25.75
C PRO A 124 11.07 8.12 -24.46
N ALA A 125 12.15 7.37 -24.50
CA ALA A 125 13.20 7.31 -23.50
C ALA A 125 14.00 8.63 -23.36
N SER A 126 13.34 9.78 -23.14
CA SER A 126 14.00 11.09 -23.13
C SER A 126 13.88 11.91 -21.83
N VAL A 127 13.13 11.46 -20.81
CA VAL A 127 13.32 11.99 -19.44
C VAL A 127 14.42 11.25 -18.67
N ALA A 128 15.07 10.28 -19.31
CA ALA A 128 16.25 9.60 -18.80
C ALA A 128 17.50 10.52 -18.66
N ASN A 129 17.43 11.81 -19.03
CA ASN A 129 18.56 12.75 -18.93
C ASN A 129 18.11 14.19 -18.62
N ALA A 130 17.15 14.40 -17.74
CA ALA A 130 17.05 15.70 -17.07
C ALA A 130 17.86 15.56 -15.76
N ASP A 131 18.93 16.34 -15.62
CA ASP A 131 19.66 16.50 -14.35
C ASP A 131 18.65 16.82 -13.25
N THR A 132 18.27 15.78 -12.50
CA THR A 132 17.09 15.77 -11.62
C THR A 132 17.49 15.71 -10.15
N ASN A 133 18.78 15.79 -9.82
CA ASN A 133 19.20 15.67 -8.43
C ASN A 133 18.82 16.90 -7.60
N ASP A 134 19.03 18.13 -8.11
CA ASP A 134 18.80 19.32 -7.26
C ASP A 134 17.32 19.72 -7.16
N GLU A 135 16.55 19.64 -8.25
CA GLU A 135 15.13 20.01 -8.22
C GLU A 135 14.24 18.93 -7.60
N ALA A 136 14.56 17.64 -7.76
CA ALA A 136 13.78 16.58 -7.13
C ALA A 136 14.01 16.55 -5.61
N ASP A 137 15.25 16.80 -5.15
CA ASP A 137 15.55 16.92 -3.73
C ASP A 137 14.83 18.11 -3.12
N ALA A 138 14.85 19.29 -3.76
CA ALA A 138 14.14 20.47 -3.26
C ALA A 138 12.63 20.23 -3.11
N VAL A 139 12.01 19.53 -4.07
CA VAL A 139 10.59 19.16 -4.00
C VAL A 139 10.35 18.08 -2.93
N MET A 140 11.29 17.16 -2.73
CA MET A 140 11.20 16.15 -1.67
C MET A 140 11.32 16.77 -0.28
N TYR A 141 12.25 17.73 -0.08
CA TYR A 141 12.41 18.47 1.18
C TYR A 141 11.21 19.38 1.49
N ALA A 142 10.61 19.99 0.46
CA ALA A 142 9.37 20.75 0.60
C ALA A 142 8.18 19.83 0.97
N ALA A 143 8.10 18.64 0.38
CA ALA A 143 7.03 17.67 0.64
C ALA A 143 7.14 17.01 2.03
N LEU A 144 8.36 16.81 2.54
CA LEU A 144 8.63 16.27 3.87
C LEU A 144 8.48 17.32 4.99
N GLY A 145 8.11 18.56 4.66
CA GLY A 145 7.88 19.64 5.64
C GLY A 145 9.15 20.24 6.23
N PHE A 146 10.32 19.87 5.68
CA PHE A 146 11.63 20.34 6.10
C PHE A 146 12.02 21.67 5.44
N GLY A 147 11.28 22.15 4.44
CA GLY A 147 11.59 23.42 3.75
C GLY A 147 11.45 24.72 4.57
N ASN A 148 11.04 24.67 5.85
CA ASN A 148 10.70 25.89 6.62
C ASN A 148 11.58 26.16 7.85
N TYR A 149 12.59 25.34 8.15
CA TYR A 149 13.47 25.56 9.31
C TYR A 149 14.73 26.38 8.99
N GLU A 150 15.16 26.46 7.72
CA GLU A 150 16.33 27.27 7.35
C GLU A 150 16.01 28.78 7.33
N LEU A 151 14.75 29.18 7.06
CA LEU A 151 14.34 30.59 7.08
C LEU A 151 14.17 31.19 8.49
N MET A 152 14.18 30.37 9.55
CA MET A 152 13.99 30.84 10.93
C MET A 152 15.31 31.15 11.65
N ASN A 153 16.46 30.68 11.12
CA ASN A 153 17.77 30.86 11.76
C ASN A 153 18.54 32.08 11.24
N GLU A 154 18.05 32.76 10.19
CA GLU A 154 18.65 33.97 9.64
C GLU A 154 17.98 35.27 10.15
N ALA A 155 16.96 35.16 11.00
CA ALA A 155 16.27 36.31 11.62
C ALA A 155 16.75 36.63 13.05
N ALA A 156 17.91 36.10 13.46
CA ALA A 156 18.45 36.25 14.82
C ALA A 156 19.90 36.81 14.86
N GLU A 157 20.27 37.65 13.89
CA GLU A 157 21.41 38.57 14.03
C GLU A 157 20.99 40.03 13.82
#